data_AF-A0A933R6J7-F1
#
_entry.id   AF-A0A933R6J7-F1
#
_cell.length_a   1.000
_cell.length_b   1.000
_cell.length_c   1.000
_cell.angle_alpha   90.00
_cell.angle_beta   90.00
_cell.angle_gamma   90.00
#
_symmetry.space_group_name_H-M   'P 1'
#
loop_
_entity.id
_entity.type
_entity.pdbx_description
1 polymer ?
#
loop_
_entity_poly.entity_id
_entity_poly.type
_entity_poly.pdbx_seq_one_letter_code
_entity_poly.pdbx_strand_id
1 'polypeptide(L)'
;MPAVALLSGCLIVGLQPPGLLRRGLSWPPLVAMGRISYGLYLFHWPVYVVLRERGWDLTSPLRFVVAMAITVAVATVSYHVVEMPVRRATWRPSATVPAAALACGVALIVALAVEPSQPVIQADDQLLAAAAIEPATSVEALVPAPTTAATVAPPETVAAGVVDTTRAPADPTPRTAVGAQATTSTMALTVTYELAPPRPVRMLVVGDSTALYVGEGLAAWTLEHPEAAQVSVIWYQGCTFLLEPEMVTFDLPRLVDDSRDTVRRRMPAAISELQPDVVVLMVTMSDVANRQWSADEGPLSPFDPRYVERLAGAYRELTDGILGSGVGEVVWVVPPTPVHLWLEPDMNEADRYAVQHQVIRDVASGYDDRVSVVDLDAWLTAAGHDDDPWWRTDGVHLTDASGAALAEQYLGPLLVRRATEG
;
A
#
# COMPACT_ATOMS: atom_id res chain seq x y z
N MET A 1 14.50 10.91 -43.12
CA MET A 1 15.54 11.95 -43.26
C MET A 1 15.58 12.65 -44.63
N PRO A 2 15.62 11.97 -45.81
CA PRO A 2 15.76 12.66 -47.11
C PRO A 2 14.56 13.56 -47.48
N ALA A 3 13.34 13.15 -47.10
CA ALA A 3 12.13 13.96 -47.31
C ALA A 3 12.16 15.30 -46.55
N VAL A 4 12.69 15.31 -45.31
CA VAL A 4 12.80 16.53 -44.49
C VAL A 4 13.82 17.49 -45.09
N ALA A 5 14.94 16.97 -45.60
CA ALA A 5 15.95 17.78 -46.28
C ALA A 5 15.42 18.41 -47.58
N LEU A 6 14.68 17.64 -48.39
CA LEU A 6 14.02 18.14 -49.61
C LEU A 6 12.95 19.20 -49.29
N LEU A 7 12.10 18.95 -48.29
CA LEU A 7 11.10 19.92 -47.84
C LEU A 7 11.73 21.20 -47.31
N SER A 8 12.82 21.09 -46.54
CA SER A 8 13.57 22.24 -46.04
C SER A 8 14.20 23.03 -47.18
N GLY A 9 14.79 22.36 -48.17
CA GLY A 9 15.33 22.98 -49.38
C GLY A 9 14.27 23.71 -50.19
N CYS A 10 13.13 23.06 -50.47
CA CYS A 10 11.99 23.67 -51.15
C CYS A 10 11.43 24.87 -50.39
N LEU A 11 11.36 24.80 -49.05
CA LEU A 11 10.93 25.90 -48.20
C LEU A 11 11.89 27.09 -48.29
N ILE A 12 13.20 26.85 -48.20
CA ILE A 12 14.23 27.90 -48.30
C ILE A 12 14.17 28.60 -49.67
N VAL A 13 14.01 27.83 -50.76
CA VAL A 13 13.85 28.36 -52.12
C VAL A 13 12.55 29.15 -52.25
N GLY A 14 11.43 28.63 -51.73
CA GLY A 14 10.12 29.28 -51.74
C GLY A 14 10.03 30.56 -50.89
N LEU A 15 10.97 30.75 -49.96
CA LEU A 15 11.09 31.96 -49.13
C LEU A 15 11.93 33.08 -49.77
N GLN A 16 12.68 32.80 -50.85
CA GLN A 16 13.47 33.81 -51.57
C GLN A 16 12.60 34.89 -52.23
N PRO A 17 11.55 34.56 -53.00
CA PRO A 17 10.69 35.56 -53.61
C PRO A 17 9.67 36.15 -52.60
N PRO A 18 9.22 37.41 -52.77
CA PRO A 18 8.07 37.93 -52.05
C PRO A 18 6.80 37.19 -52.49
N GLY A 19 6.12 36.53 -51.55
CA GLY A 19 4.93 35.72 -51.84
C GLY A 19 4.10 35.40 -50.59
N LEU A 20 2.97 34.71 -50.79
CA LEU A 20 2.03 34.36 -49.71
C LEU A 20 2.69 33.52 -48.60
N LEU A 21 3.58 32.61 -48.98
CA LEU A 21 4.34 31.76 -48.04
C LEU A 21 5.25 32.60 -47.12
N ARG A 22 6.03 33.51 -47.69
CA ARG A 22 6.86 34.46 -46.92
C ARG A 22 6.00 35.36 -46.05
N ARG A 23 4.84 35.81 -46.54
CA ARG A 23 3.92 36.70 -45.80
C ARG A 23 3.27 35.99 -44.61
N GLY A 24 2.88 34.72 -44.78
CA GLY A 24 2.35 33.89 -43.70
C GLY A 24 3.40 33.55 -42.65
N LEU A 25 4.61 33.18 -43.06
CA LEU A 25 5.71 32.86 -42.12
C LEU A 25 6.34 34.10 -41.47
N SER A 26 6.08 35.30 -42.00
CA SER A 26 6.47 36.57 -41.37
C SER A 26 5.44 37.08 -40.36
N TRP A 27 4.43 36.28 -40.00
CA TRP A 27 3.42 36.68 -39.01
C TRP A 27 4.10 36.97 -37.66
N PRO A 28 3.86 38.14 -37.03
CA PRO A 28 4.59 38.58 -35.85
C PRO A 28 4.72 37.57 -34.70
N PRO A 29 3.68 36.79 -34.31
CA PRO A 29 3.82 35.80 -33.23
C PRO A 29 4.63 34.57 -33.65
N LEU A 30 4.59 34.14 -34.92
CA LEU A 30 5.48 33.08 -35.42
C LEU A 30 6.94 33.51 -35.38
N VAL A 31 7.21 34.77 -35.76
CA VAL A 31 8.57 35.34 -35.68
C VAL A 31 9.00 35.51 -34.22
N ALA A 32 8.10 35.91 -33.32
CA ALA A 32 8.38 36.00 -31.89
C ALA A 32 8.74 34.63 -31.29
N MET A 33 7.98 33.58 -31.64
CA MET A 33 8.27 32.20 -31.23
C MET A 33 9.64 31.74 -31.75
N GLY A 34 9.95 32.04 -33.02
CA GLY A 34 11.26 31.73 -33.61
C GLY A 34 12.43 32.42 -32.90
N ARG A 35 12.22 33.63 -32.36
CA ARG A 35 13.25 34.39 -31.62
C ARG A 35 13.60 33.77 -30.27
N ILE A 36 12.63 33.17 -29.58
CA ILE A 36 12.84 32.50 -28.29
C ILE A 36 13.11 31.00 -28.42
N SER A 37 13.16 30.46 -29.66
CA SER A 37 13.30 29.02 -29.93
C SER A 37 14.50 28.37 -29.26
N TYR A 38 15.61 29.10 -29.15
CA TYR A 38 16.79 28.62 -28.43
C TYR A 38 16.53 28.44 -26.92
N GLY A 39 15.91 29.44 -26.27
CA GLY A 39 15.48 29.34 -24.88
C GLY A 39 14.44 28.24 -24.67
N LEU A 40 13.48 28.07 -25.58
CA LEU A 40 12.51 26.97 -25.51
C LEU A 40 13.19 25.60 -25.55
N TYR A 41 14.14 25.41 -26.48
CA TYR A 41 14.92 24.18 -26.56
C TYR A 41 15.75 23.93 -25.30
N LEU A 42 16.30 24.97 -24.67
CA LEU A 42 17.11 24.80 -23.47
C LEU A 42 16.25 24.48 -22.23
N PHE A 43 15.14 25.20 -22.05
CA PHE A 43 14.38 25.15 -20.80
C PHE A 43 13.24 24.14 -20.79
N HIS A 44 12.76 23.65 -21.94
CA HIS A 44 11.66 22.66 -21.94
C HIS A 44 12.06 21.37 -21.21
N TRP A 45 13.29 20.87 -21.42
CA TRP A 45 13.73 19.61 -20.81
C TRP A 45 13.85 19.73 -19.27
N PRO A 46 14.59 20.70 -18.69
CA PRO A 46 14.66 20.85 -17.23
C PRO A 46 13.30 21.13 -16.59
N VAL A 47 12.45 21.95 -17.21
CA VAL A 47 11.10 22.21 -16.69
C VAL A 47 10.29 20.91 -16.66
N TYR A 48 10.35 20.11 -17.71
CA TYR A 48 9.58 18.86 -17.76
C TYR A 48 10.12 17.81 -16.80
N VAL A 49 11.43 17.72 -16.64
CA VAL A 49 12.06 16.84 -15.64
C VAL A 49 11.61 17.23 -14.24
N VAL A 50 11.75 18.51 -13.86
CA VAL A 50 11.35 18.99 -12.54
C VAL A 50 9.85 18.78 -12.29
N LEU A 51 9.00 19.05 -13.28
CA LEU A 51 7.56 18.83 -13.13
C LEU A 51 7.22 17.33 -13.00
N ARG A 52 7.87 16.46 -13.77
CA ARG A 52 7.68 14.99 -13.66
C ARG A 52 8.16 14.44 -12.34
N GLU A 53 9.35 14.85 -11.87
CA GLU A 53 9.86 14.48 -10.54
C GLU A 53 8.93 14.96 -9.42
N ARG A 54 8.10 15.98 -9.67
CA ARG A 54 7.06 16.49 -8.75
C ARG A 54 5.71 15.78 -8.89
N GLY A 55 5.61 14.72 -9.71
CA GLY A 55 4.39 13.95 -9.93
C GLY A 55 3.46 14.50 -11.01
N TRP A 56 3.89 15.47 -11.81
CA TRP A 56 3.06 15.94 -12.93
C TRP A 56 3.04 14.91 -14.05
N ASP A 57 1.86 14.31 -14.22
CA ASP A 57 1.52 13.63 -15.47
C ASP A 57 1.39 14.64 -16.63
N LEU A 58 2.39 14.64 -17.52
CA LEU A 58 2.41 15.47 -18.73
C LEU A 58 1.58 14.88 -19.89
N THR A 59 0.94 13.72 -19.71
CA THR A 59 -0.03 13.19 -20.69
C THR A 59 -1.39 13.89 -20.55
N SER A 60 -1.72 14.38 -19.35
CA SER A 60 -2.87 15.26 -19.12
C SER A 60 -2.76 16.56 -19.95
N PRO A 61 -3.75 16.87 -20.83
CA PRO A 61 -3.70 18.06 -21.69
C PRO A 61 -3.56 19.37 -20.92
N LEU A 62 -4.22 19.50 -19.76
CA LEU A 62 -4.16 20.70 -18.94
C LEU A 62 -2.75 20.90 -18.36
N ARG A 63 -2.19 19.86 -17.72
CA ARG A 63 -0.85 19.92 -17.12
C ARG A 63 0.23 20.14 -18.17
N PHE A 64 0.09 19.53 -19.34
CA PHE A 64 0.98 19.78 -20.47
C PHE A 64 0.94 21.24 -20.93
N VAL A 65 -0.26 21.82 -21.09
CA VAL A 65 -0.40 23.24 -21.48
C VAL A 65 0.21 24.17 -20.43
N VAL A 66 0.04 23.87 -19.14
CA VAL A 66 0.66 24.66 -18.07
C VAL A 66 2.18 24.51 -18.07
N ALA A 67 2.72 23.31 -18.23
CA ALA A 67 4.16 23.07 -18.35
C ALA A 67 4.79 23.80 -19.56
N MET A 68 4.07 23.81 -20.68
CA MET A 68 4.45 24.55 -21.87
C MET A 68 4.41 26.07 -21.62
N ALA A 69 3.39 26.57 -20.93
CA ALA A 69 3.28 27.99 -20.57
C ALA A 69 4.43 28.43 -19.64
N ILE A 70 4.79 27.61 -18.66
CA ILE A 70 5.95 27.83 -17.78
C ILE A 70 7.24 27.91 -18.63
N THR A 71 7.43 26.96 -19.55
CA THR A 71 8.60 26.92 -20.44
C THR A 71 8.69 28.18 -21.30
N VAL A 72 7.58 28.61 -21.90
CA VAL A 72 7.50 29.84 -22.71
C VAL A 72 7.81 31.08 -21.88
N ALA A 73 7.30 31.16 -20.64
CA ALA A 73 7.57 32.26 -19.74
C ALA A 73 9.07 32.35 -19.40
N VAL A 74 9.68 31.23 -18.99
CA VAL A 74 11.11 31.14 -18.66
C VAL A 74 11.97 31.50 -19.88
N ALA A 75 11.68 30.94 -21.05
CA ALA A 75 12.40 31.25 -22.28
C ALA A 75 12.29 32.72 -22.69
N THR A 76 11.11 33.34 -22.53
CA THR A 76 10.89 34.76 -22.84
C THR A 76 11.68 35.67 -21.91
N VAL A 77 11.71 35.35 -20.60
CA VAL A 77 12.52 36.09 -19.63
C VAL A 77 14.01 35.96 -19.96
N SER A 78 14.50 34.74 -20.21
CA SER A 78 15.88 34.49 -20.64
C SER A 78 16.25 35.27 -21.90
N TYR A 79 15.37 35.30 -22.89
CA TYR A 79 15.60 36.01 -24.14
C TYR A 79 15.85 37.51 -23.93
N HIS A 80 15.03 38.17 -23.12
CA HIS A 80 15.14 39.61 -22.90
C HIS A 80 16.27 39.99 -21.93
N VAL A 81 16.52 39.16 -20.91
CA VAL A 81 17.45 39.46 -19.81
C VAL A 81 18.88 39.00 -20.12
N VAL A 82 19.03 37.87 -20.80
CA VAL A 82 20.34 37.22 -21.01
C VAL A 82 20.72 37.26 -22.48
N GLU A 83 19.87 36.73 -23.36
CA GLU A 83 20.25 36.52 -24.76
C GLU A 83 20.38 37.84 -25.54
N MET A 84 19.45 38.78 -25.36
CA MET A 84 19.45 40.03 -26.12
C MET A 84 20.63 40.96 -25.74
N PRO A 85 20.99 41.15 -24.45
CA PRO A 85 22.18 41.92 -24.07
C PRO A 85 23.50 41.31 -24.58
N VAL A 86 23.60 39.97 -24.58
CA VAL A 86 24.76 39.25 -25.12
C VAL A 86 24.83 39.41 -26.64
N ARG A 87 23.72 39.19 -27.36
CA ARG A 87 23.65 39.31 -28.83
C ARG A 87 23.94 40.72 -29.34
N ARG A 88 23.59 41.75 -28.57
CA ARG A 88 23.82 43.16 -28.95
C ARG A 88 25.14 43.73 -28.43
N ALA A 89 25.98 42.91 -27.78
CA ALA A 89 27.22 43.33 -27.13
C ALA A 89 27.06 44.52 -26.16
N THR A 90 25.85 44.71 -25.61
CA THR A 90 25.55 45.73 -24.59
C THR A 90 25.63 45.14 -23.18
N TRP A 91 26.36 44.04 -23.02
CA TRP A 91 26.44 43.28 -21.78
C TRP A 91 27.08 44.12 -20.67
N ARG A 92 26.31 44.36 -19.62
CA ARG A 92 26.77 45.00 -18.38
C ARG A 92 26.64 44.00 -17.24
N PRO A 93 27.76 43.44 -16.74
CA PRO A 93 27.74 42.44 -15.66
C PRO A 93 26.95 42.89 -14.42
N SER A 94 26.99 44.19 -14.12
CA SER A 94 26.26 44.80 -12.99
C SER A 94 24.73 44.72 -13.09
N ALA A 95 24.17 44.50 -14.28
CA ALA A 95 22.72 44.36 -14.49
C ALA A 95 22.31 42.89 -14.73
N THR A 96 23.19 42.06 -15.28
CA THR A 96 22.88 40.65 -15.56
C THR A 96 23.01 39.74 -14.35
N VAL A 97 23.95 40.01 -13.43
CA VAL A 97 24.09 39.23 -12.19
C VAL A 97 22.85 39.30 -11.30
N PRO A 98 22.27 40.48 -10.97
CA PRO A 98 21.04 40.53 -10.17
C PRO A 98 19.83 39.94 -10.90
N ALA A 99 19.77 40.04 -12.23
CA ALA A 99 18.67 39.46 -13.00
C ALA A 99 18.77 37.92 -13.13
N ALA A 100 19.98 37.38 -13.23
CA ALA A 100 20.23 35.95 -13.14
C ALA A 100 19.97 35.43 -11.73
N ALA A 101 20.38 36.17 -10.69
CA ALA A 101 20.07 35.83 -9.30
C ALA A 101 18.55 35.88 -9.02
N LEU A 102 17.82 36.84 -9.60
CA LEU A 102 16.37 36.89 -9.53
C LEU A 102 15.72 35.74 -10.29
N ALA A 103 16.21 35.39 -11.48
CA ALA A 103 15.70 34.25 -12.25
C ALA A 103 15.96 32.92 -11.53
N CYS A 104 17.16 32.71 -10.99
CA CYS A 104 17.48 31.56 -10.14
C CYS A 104 16.65 31.57 -8.85
N GLY A 105 16.44 32.74 -8.25
CA GLY A 105 15.61 32.92 -7.05
C GLY A 105 14.14 32.61 -7.31
N VAL A 106 13.58 33.07 -8.43
CA VAL A 106 12.21 32.75 -8.86
C VAL A 106 12.10 31.27 -9.24
N ALA A 107 13.08 30.70 -9.93
CA ALA A 107 13.10 29.26 -10.21
C ALA A 107 13.17 28.44 -8.93
N LEU A 108 13.98 28.86 -7.95
CA LEU A 108 14.07 28.23 -6.64
C LEU A 108 12.78 28.42 -5.84
N ILE A 109 12.17 29.60 -5.84
CA ILE A 109 10.90 29.87 -5.15
C ILE A 109 9.77 29.08 -5.80
N VAL A 110 9.70 28.99 -7.13
CA VAL A 110 8.73 28.12 -7.82
C VAL A 110 8.99 26.66 -7.48
N ALA A 111 10.26 26.24 -7.45
CA ALA A 111 10.62 24.90 -6.99
C ALA A 111 10.31 24.68 -5.49
N LEU A 112 10.29 25.68 -4.64
CA LEU A 112 9.97 25.53 -3.22
C LEU A 112 8.47 25.70 -2.92
N ALA A 113 7.76 26.51 -3.72
CA ALA A 113 6.34 26.83 -3.55
C ALA A 113 5.42 25.85 -4.28
N VAL A 114 5.93 25.07 -5.24
CA VAL A 114 5.20 23.94 -5.80
C VAL A 114 5.34 22.78 -4.82
N GLU A 115 4.37 22.67 -3.92
CA GLU A 115 4.24 21.54 -2.99
C GLU A 115 4.33 20.22 -3.78
N PRO A 116 5.13 19.23 -3.34
CA PRO A 116 5.19 17.92 -4.01
C PRO A 116 3.76 17.39 -4.16
N SER A 117 3.31 17.16 -5.40
CA SER A 117 1.94 16.68 -5.64
C SER A 117 1.77 15.18 -5.39
N GLN A 118 2.83 14.52 -4.96
CA GLN A 118 2.81 13.16 -4.45
C GLN A 118 3.34 13.25 -3.02
N PRO A 119 2.58 12.84 -1.99
CA PRO A 119 3.18 12.66 -0.69
C PRO A 119 4.34 11.68 -0.90
N VAL A 120 5.54 12.09 -0.53
CA VAL A 120 6.60 11.10 -0.26
C VAL A 120 5.98 10.17 0.77
N ILE A 121 5.87 8.88 0.46
CA ILE A 121 5.36 7.89 1.41
C ILE A 121 6.19 8.05 2.67
N GLN A 122 5.57 8.57 3.72
CA GLN A 122 6.23 8.96 4.95
C GLN A 122 5.55 8.21 6.07
N ALA A 123 6.32 7.38 6.75
CA ALA A 123 5.85 6.72 7.94
C ALA A 123 5.60 7.74 9.06
N ASP A 124 4.52 7.55 9.81
CA ASP A 124 4.33 8.19 11.10
C ASP A 124 5.18 7.45 12.14
N ASP A 125 6.45 7.81 12.20
CA ASP A 125 7.42 7.22 13.14
C ASP A 125 6.97 7.37 14.60
N GLN A 126 6.20 8.41 14.94
CA GLN A 126 5.73 8.61 16.32
C GLN A 126 4.62 7.62 16.67
N LEU A 127 3.64 7.45 15.76
CA LEU A 127 2.58 6.47 15.89
C LEU A 127 3.15 5.05 15.97
N LEU A 128 4.02 4.69 15.01
CA LEU A 128 4.62 3.35 14.95
C LEU A 128 5.50 3.06 16.17
N ALA A 129 6.25 4.04 16.68
CA ALA A 129 7.03 3.86 17.90
C ALA A 129 6.17 3.72 19.15
N ALA A 130 5.02 4.40 19.22
CA ALA A 130 4.10 4.30 20.35
C ALA A 130 3.35 2.96 20.40
N ALA A 131 3.00 2.40 19.24
CA ALA A 131 2.32 1.11 19.11
C ALA A 131 3.26 -0.11 19.14
N ALA A 132 4.57 0.15 19.09
CA ALA A 132 5.61 -0.86 18.94
C ALA A 132 5.51 -1.98 19.98
N ILE A 133 5.89 -3.18 19.56
CA ILE A 133 5.99 -4.33 20.43
C ILE A 133 7.11 -4.05 21.44
N GLU A 134 6.80 -4.14 22.74
CA GLU A 134 7.83 -3.98 23.77
C GLU A 134 8.74 -5.22 23.82
N PRO A 135 10.08 -5.08 23.68
CA PRO A 135 11.00 -6.21 23.79
C PRO A 135 10.92 -6.85 25.18
N ALA A 136 10.88 -8.18 25.23
CA ALA A 136 10.79 -8.92 26.49
C ALA A 136 11.82 -10.07 26.51
N THR A 137 12.38 -10.36 27.69
CA THR A 137 13.32 -11.48 27.86
C THR A 137 12.65 -12.85 27.80
N SER A 138 11.35 -12.90 28.09
CA SER A 138 10.52 -14.09 28.00
C SER A 138 9.06 -13.65 27.87
N VAL A 139 8.36 -14.22 26.90
CA VAL A 139 6.97 -13.88 26.62
C VAL A 139 6.07 -15.02 27.11
N GLU A 140 5.01 -14.68 27.86
CA GLU A 140 3.99 -15.66 28.28
C GLU A 140 3.27 -16.23 27.06
N ALA A 141 2.90 -17.51 27.09
CA ALA A 141 2.15 -18.11 25.98
C ALA A 141 0.76 -17.47 25.87
N LEU A 142 0.30 -17.18 24.65
CA LEU A 142 -1.06 -16.67 24.40
C LEU A 142 -2.16 -17.65 24.81
N VAL A 143 -1.87 -18.95 24.76
CA VAL A 143 -2.77 -20.00 25.24
C VAL A 143 -2.32 -20.46 26.62
N PRO A 144 -3.20 -20.46 27.65
CA PRO A 144 -2.84 -20.98 28.96
C PRO A 144 -2.42 -22.45 28.87
N ALA A 145 -1.33 -22.82 29.55
CA ALA A 145 -0.86 -24.20 29.62
C ALA A 145 -2.03 -25.14 30.00
N PRO A 146 -2.13 -26.35 29.42
CA PRO A 146 -3.26 -27.24 29.65
C PRO A 146 -3.48 -27.44 31.15
N THR A 147 -4.64 -26.98 31.63
CA THR A 147 -5.06 -27.18 33.02
C THR A 147 -5.10 -28.68 33.26
N THR A 148 -4.26 -29.19 34.16
CA THR A 148 -4.40 -30.55 34.65
C THR A 148 -5.78 -30.62 35.30
N ALA A 149 -6.73 -31.31 34.66
CA ALA A 149 -8.11 -31.36 35.11
C ALA A 149 -8.16 -31.89 36.56
N ALA A 150 -8.38 -31.00 37.52
CA ALA A 150 -8.78 -31.40 38.85
C ALA A 150 -10.22 -31.92 38.74
N THR A 151 -10.39 -33.23 38.89
CA THR A 151 -11.70 -33.88 38.96
C THR A 151 -12.49 -33.28 40.12
N VAL A 152 -13.42 -32.38 39.82
CA VAL A 152 -14.45 -31.96 40.78
C VAL A 152 -15.51 -33.06 40.80
N ALA A 153 -15.63 -33.74 41.93
CA ALA A 153 -16.67 -34.74 42.13
C ALA A 153 -18.07 -34.10 42.00
N PRO A 154 -19.05 -34.80 41.40
CA PRO A 154 -20.40 -34.26 41.24
C PRO A 154 -21.07 -34.07 42.61
N PRO A 155 -21.94 -33.05 42.77
CA PRO A 155 -22.67 -32.84 44.02
C PRO A 155 -23.67 -33.98 44.25
N GLU A 156 -23.75 -34.46 45.50
CA GLU A 156 -24.72 -35.47 45.91
C GLU A 156 -26.16 -34.96 45.72
N THR A 157 -26.95 -35.73 44.97
CA THR A 157 -28.38 -35.51 44.81
C THR A 157 -29.11 -35.80 46.12
N VAL A 158 -29.54 -34.77 46.85
CA VAL A 158 -30.45 -34.94 47.99
C VAL A 158 -31.85 -35.19 47.45
N ALA A 159 -32.34 -36.42 47.60
CA ALA A 159 -33.72 -36.77 47.24
C ALA A 159 -34.71 -36.09 48.17
N ALA A 160 -35.63 -35.28 47.61
CA ALA A 160 -36.76 -34.73 48.34
C ALA A 160 -37.77 -35.85 48.66
N GLY A 161 -37.95 -36.13 49.95
CA GLY A 161 -38.93 -37.10 50.44
C GLY A 161 -40.36 -36.61 50.20
N VAL A 162 -41.19 -37.46 49.60
CA VAL A 162 -42.63 -37.25 49.47
C VAL A 162 -43.30 -37.77 50.74
N VAL A 163 -43.97 -36.87 51.46
CA VAL A 163 -44.81 -37.19 52.62
C VAL A 163 -46.14 -37.75 52.12
N ASP A 164 -46.45 -38.97 52.54
CA ASP A 164 -47.71 -39.67 52.30
C ASP A 164 -48.78 -39.17 53.29
N THR A 165 -49.88 -38.61 52.78
CA THR A 165 -51.09 -38.33 53.58
C THR A 165 -52.30 -39.03 52.97
N THR A 166 -52.87 -39.89 53.81
CA THR A 166 -53.93 -40.86 53.60
C THR A 166 -55.33 -40.29 53.29
N ARG A 167 -56.14 -41.16 52.63
CA ARG A 167 -57.59 -41.47 52.88
C ARG A 167 -58.67 -40.77 52.03
N ALA A 168 -59.43 -41.60 51.31
CA ALA A 168 -60.69 -41.36 50.55
C ALA A 168 -61.95 -41.35 51.49
N PRO A 169 -63.23 -41.16 51.07
CA PRO A 169 -63.80 -41.29 49.70
C PRO A 169 -64.99 -40.36 49.27
N ALA A 170 -65.39 -40.50 47.99
CA ALA A 170 -66.75 -40.36 47.39
C ALA A 170 -66.88 -39.39 46.19
N ASP A 171 -67.41 -39.93 45.08
CA ASP A 171 -67.76 -39.33 43.76
C ASP A 171 -69.23 -38.80 43.78
N PRO A 172 -69.82 -38.09 42.78
CA PRO A 172 -69.31 -37.70 41.44
C PRO A 172 -69.56 -36.23 40.97
N THR A 173 -68.81 -35.87 39.91
CA THR A 173 -68.77 -34.72 38.94
C THR A 173 -70.02 -33.81 38.69
N PRO A 174 -69.97 -32.71 37.86
CA PRO A 174 -68.86 -32.10 37.07
C PRO A 174 -68.76 -30.54 37.10
N ARG A 175 -67.56 -29.96 36.83
CA ARG A 175 -67.35 -28.78 35.94
C ARG A 175 -65.90 -28.24 35.94
N THR A 176 -65.37 -28.04 34.72
CA THR A 176 -64.42 -27.01 34.24
C THR A 176 -63.28 -26.51 35.16
N ALA A 177 -62.03 -26.82 34.77
CA ALA A 177 -61.03 -25.85 34.28
C ALA A 177 -59.66 -26.56 34.16
N VAL A 178 -59.17 -26.75 32.93
CA VAL A 178 -57.76 -27.14 32.69
C VAL A 178 -56.93 -25.86 32.86
N GLY A 179 -56.40 -25.65 34.06
CA GLY A 179 -55.32 -24.70 34.29
C GLY A 179 -53.99 -25.41 34.16
N ALA A 180 -53.45 -25.49 32.94
CA ALA A 180 -52.05 -25.85 32.75
C ALA A 180 -51.18 -24.66 33.20
N GLN A 181 -50.72 -24.67 34.46
CA GLN A 181 -49.62 -23.81 34.86
C GLN A 181 -48.35 -24.36 34.21
N ALA A 182 -47.98 -23.77 33.07
CA ALA A 182 -46.64 -23.90 32.54
C ALA A 182 -45.67 -23.22 33.52
N THR A 183 -44.98 -24.00 34.33
CA THR A 183 -43.76 -23.54 35.00
C THR A 183 -42.71 -23.31 33.93
N THR A 184 -42.62 -22.07 33.42
CA THR A 184 -41.49 -21.64 32.60
C THR A 184 -40.27 -21.53 33.51
N SER A 185 -39.45 -22.57 33.53
CA SER A 185 -38.11 -22.49 34.11
C SER A 185 -37.23 -21.72 33.13
N THR A 186 -37.07 -20.42 33.35
CA THR A 186 -36.08 -19.62 32.64
C THR A 186 -34.71 -19.97 33.21
N MET A 187 -34.01 -20.92 32.59
CA MET A 187 -32.56 -21.03 32.76
C MET A 187 -31.95 -19.82 32.05
N ALA A 188 -31.56 -18.80 32.82
CA ALA A 188 -30.70 -17.75 32.33
C ALA A 188 -29.30 -18.36 32.12
N LEU A 189 -29.01 -18.84 30.90
CA LEU A 189 -27.64 -19.04 30.48
C LEU A 189 -27.04 -17.65 30.24
N THR A 190 -26.33 -17.16 31.24
CA THR A 190 -25.35 -16.10 31.04
C THR A 190 -24.02 -16.81 30.78
N VAL A 191 -23.65 -16.96 29.52
CA VAL A 191 -22.27 -17.28 29.16
C VAL A 191 -21.64 -15.97 28.74
N THR A 192 -20.84 -15.41 29.62
CA THR A 192 -19.94 -14.31 29.29
C THR A 192 -18.57 -14.75 29.75
N TYR A 193 -17.69 -15.02 28.79
CA TYR A 193 -16.25 -14.86 28.97
C TYR A 193 -15.62 -14.84 27.57
N GLU A 194 -15.64 -13.66 26.95
CA GLU A 194 -14.55 -13.30 26.05
C GLU A 194 -13.39 -13.01 26.99
N LEU A 195 -12.60 -14.03 27.32
CA LEU A 195 -11.37 -13.83 28.08
C LEU A 195 -10.48 -13.02 27.16
N ALA A 196 -10.30 -11.73 27.47
CA ALA A 196 -9.22 -10.94 26.91
C ALA A 196 -7.93 -11.79 26.97
N PRO A 197 -7.08 -11.75 25.93
CA PRO A 197 -5.90 -12.60 25.88
C PRO A 197 -5.03 -12.38 27.13
N PRO A 198 -4.29 -13.39 27.61
CA PRO A 198 -3.51 -13.29 28.85
C PRO A 198 -2.48 -12.16 28.81
N ARG A 199 -2.12 -11.72 27.60
CA ARG A 199 -1.38 -10.50 27.28
C ARG A 199 -1.80 -10.00 25.90
N PRO A 200 -1.45 -8.76 25.54
CA PRO A 200 -1.66 -8.26 24.18
C PRO A 200 -0.97 -9.15 23.14
N VAL A 201 -1.67 -9.42 22.03
CA VAL A 201 -1.14 -10.12 20.85
C VAL A 201 -0.05 -9.27 20.19
N ARG A 202 1.09 -9.87 19.85
CA ARG A 202 2.24 -9.19 19.26
C ARG A 202 2.26 -9.41 17.76
N MET A 203 1.94 -8.38 16.98
CA MET A 203 1.81 -8.44 15.52
C MET A 203 3.03 -7.82 14.84
N LEU A 204 3.69 -8.54 13.94
CA LEU A 204 4.75 -7.99 13.09
C LEU A 204 4.26 -7.89 11.65
N VAL A 205 4.04 -6.67 11.17
CA VAL A 205 3.67 -6.40 9.77
C VAL A 205 4.94 -6.23 8.95
N VAL A 206 5.04 -6.94 7.82
CA VAL A 206 6.20 -6.90 6.93
C VAL A 206 5.76 -6.71 5.49
N GLY A 207 6.37 -5.74 4.79
CA GLY A 207 5.97 -5.49 3.41
C GLY A 207 6.45 -4.21 2.76
N ASP A 208 5.68 -3.75 1.78
CA ASP A 208 5.92 -2.51 1.04
C ASP A 208 5.19 -1.30 1.65
N SER A 209 5.01 -0.22 0.88
CA SER A 209 4.26 0.97 1.32
C SER A 209 2.78 0.69 1.55
N THR A 210 2.17 -0.30 0.90
CA THR A 210 0.78 -0.67 1.17
C THR A 210 0.64 -1.40 2.50
N ALA A 211 1.63 -2.23 2.84
CA ALA A 211 1.73 -2.84 4.17
C ALA A 211 1.99 -1.81 5.28
N LEU A 212 2.75 -0.75 4.99
CA LEU A 212 2.94 0.36 5.92
C LEU A 212 1.60 0.97 6.35
N TYR A 213 0.75 1.40 5.42
CA TYR A 213 -0.51 2.05 5.77
C TYR A 213 -1.51 1.11 6.46
N VAL A 214 -1.48 -0.19 6.12
CA VAL A 214 -2.21 -1.20 6.89
C VAL A 214 -1.65 -1.30 8.31
N GLY A 215 -0.32 -1.30 8.46
CA GLY A 215 0.37 -1.31 9.75
C GLY A 215 0.13 -0.06 10.60
N GLU A 216 0.04 1.12 9.99
CA GLU A 216 -0.31 2.38 10.67
C GLU A 216 -1.76 2.39 11.13
N GLY A 217 -2.68 1.86 10.32
CA GLY A 217 -4.06 1.62 10.73
C GLY A 217 -4.16 0.70 11.95
N LEU A 218 -3.42 -0.41 11.93
CA LEU A 218 -3.30 -1.30 13.09
C LEU A 218 -2.64 -0.60 14.28
N ALA A 219 -1.61 0.22 14.06
CA ALA A 219 -0.93 0.95 15.14
C ALA A 219 -1.89 1.90 15.86
N ALA A 220 -2.65 2.70 15.11
CA ALA A 220 -3.69 3.56 15.66
C ALA A 220 -4.71 2.76 16.48
N TRP A 221 -5.17 1.63 15.94
CA TRP A 221 -6.11 0.75 16.61
C TRP A 221 -5.55 0.15 17.92
N THR A 222 -4.31 -0.32 17.94
CA THR A 222 -3.68 -0.89 19.14
C THR A 222 -3.47 0.13 20.26
N LEU A 223 -3.30 1.42 19.93
CA LEU A 223 -3.21 2.48 20.93
C LEU A 223 -4.55 2.73 21.63
N GLU A 224 -5.66 2.47 20.95
CA GLU A 224 -7.01 2.51 21.52
C GLU A 224 -7.38 1.21 22.25
N HIS A 225 -6.74 0.09 21.89
CA HIS A 225 -6.96 -1.26 22.44
C HIS A 225 -5.67 -1.91 22.98
N PRO A 226 -4.94 -1.25 23.92
CA PRO A 226 -3.62 -1.71 24.36
C PRO A 226 -3.63 -3.05 25.09
N GLU A 227 -4.77 -3.48 25.62
CA GLU A 227 -4.96 -4.80 26.22
C GLU A 227 -5.11 -5.92 25.18
N ALA A 228 -5.49 -5.59 23.94
CA ALA A 228 -5.76 -6.56 22.89
C ALA A 228 -4.50 -6.90 22.09
N ALA A 229 -3.72 -5.89 21.68
CA ALA A 229 -2.56 -6.11 20.82
C ALA A 229 -1.52 -4.97 20.86
N GLN A 230 -0.33 -5.28 20.35
CA GLN A 230 0.75 -4.37 19.99
C GLN A 230 1.21 -4.70 18.56
N VAL A 231 1.72 -3.71 17.83
CA VAL A 231 2.15 -3.92 16.45
C VAL A 231 3.49 -3.25 16.15
N SER A 232 4.37 -3.96 15.45
CA SER A 232 5.58 -3.39 14.86
C SER A 232 5.57 -3.59 13.35
N VAL A 233 6.14 -2.63 12.63
CA VAL A 233 6.11 -2.61 11.16
C VAL A 233 7.55 -2.58 10.63
N ILE A 234 7.88 -3.58 9.80
CA ILE A 234 9.15 -3.66 9.06
C ILE A 234 8.83 -3.53 7.58
N TRP A 235 9.11 -2.36 7.01
CA TRP A 235 8.76 -2.07 5.62
C TRP A 235 9.90 -1.41 4.87
N TYR A 236 9.76 -1.41 3.54
CA TYR A 236 10.55 -0.62 2.61
C TYR A 236 9.68 -0.22 1.42
N GLN A 237 9.88 0.98 0.85
CA GLN A 237 9.07 1.45 -0.26
C GLN A 237 9.22 0.53 -1.49
N GLY A 238 8.09 -0.01 -1.96
CA GLY A 238 8.08 -0.97 -3.06
C GLY A 238 8.79 -2.29 -2.75
N CYS A 239 8.88 -2.70 -1.48
CA CYS A 239 9.45 -3.98 -1.09
C CYS A 239 8.89 -5.13 -1.94
N THR A 240 9.76 -6.07 -2.31
CA THR A 240 9.42 -7.27 -3.06
C THR A 240 9.81 -8.51 -2.26
N PHE A 241 8.99 -9.57 -2.31
CA PHE A 241 9.40 -10.87 -1.77
C PHE A 241 10.07 -11.75 -2.83
N LEU A 242 10.06 -11.32 -4.08
CA LEU A 242 10.79 -11.95 -5.18
C LEU A 242 12.22 -11.37 -5.29
N LEU A 243 13.13 -11.87 -4.44
CA LEU A 243 14.44 -11.26 -4.13
C LEU A 243 15.60 -11.60 -5.08
N GLU A 244 15.43 -12.60 -5.95
CA GLU A 244 16.50 -13.13 -6.79
C GLU A 244 16.56 -12.54 -8.21
N PRO A 245 15.45 -12.39 -8.96
CA PRO A 245 15.52 -11.88 -10.33
C PRO A 245 15.68 -10.36 -10.42
N GLU A 246 16.18 -9.92 -11.57
CA GLU A 246 16.15 -8.51 -11.95
C GLU A 246 14.71 -8.06 -12.23
N MET A 247 14.37 -6.87 -11.74
CA MET A 247 13.12 -6.20 -12.10
C MET A 247 13.32 -5.42 -13.40
N VAL A 248 12.44 -5.63 -14.38
CA VAL A 248 12.60 -5.02 -15.72
C VAL A 248 11.41 -4.14 -16.14
N THR A 249 10.34 -4.08 -15.34
CA THR A 249 9.20 -3.18 -15.62
C THR A 249 9.57 -1.72 -15.38
N PHE A 250 10.19 -1.40 -14.25
CA PHE A 250 10.63 -0.05 -13.92
C PHE A 250 12.00 -0.07 -13.26
N ASP A 251 12.78 1.00 -13.47
CA ASP A 251 14.11 1.17 -12.88
C ASP A 251 13.99 1.91 -11.53
N LEU A 252 13.95 1.12 -10.45
CA LEU A 252 14.04 1.62 -9.08
C LEU A 252 15.35 1.11 -8.47
N PRO A 253 16.43 1.92 -8.52
CA PRO A 253 17.72 1.53 -8.00
C PRO A 253 17.63 1.04 -6.56
N ARG A 254 18.30 -0.08 -6.27
CA ARG A 254 18.36 -0.73 -4.95
C ARG A 254 17.08 -1.38 -4.44
N LEU A 255 15.93 -1.30 -5.13
CA LEU A 255 14.67 -1.86 -4.63
C LEU A 255 14.82 -3.33 -4.19
N VAL A 256 15.41 -4.17 -5.04
CA VAL A 256 15.61 -5.59 -4.71
C VAL A 256 16.63 -5.79 -3.59
N ASP A 257 17.69 -4.97 -3.55
CA ASP A 257 18.73 -5.05 -2.52
C ASP A 257 18.22 -4.63 -1.14
N ASP A 258 17.45 -3.55 -1.08
CA ASP A 258 16.86 -3.03 0.16
C ASP A 258 15.64 -3.88 0.59
N SER A 259 14.96 -4.54 -0.35
CA SER A 259 14.01 -5.62 -0.03
C SER A 259 14.72 -6.82 0.59
N ARG A 260 15.90 -7.20 0.08
CA ARG A 260 16.70 -8.29 0.64
C ARG A 260 17.20 -7.95 2.05
N ASP A 261 17.60 -6.71 2.29
CA ASP A 261 17.91 -6.18 3.63
C ASP A 261 16.72 -6.35 4.58
N THR A 262 15.54 -5.92 4.14
CA THR A 262 14.29 -5.97 4.90
C THR A 262 13.91 -7.42 5.25
N VAL A 263 13.87 -8.30 4.25
CA VAL A 263 13.37 -9.68 4.39
C VAL A 263 14.41 -10.62 4.99
N ARG A 264 15.69 -10.53 4.61
CA ARG A 264 16.71 -11.50 5.06
C ARG A 264 17.47 -11.06 6.30
N ARG A 265 17.40 -9.79 6.70
CA ARG A 265 18.12 -9.28 7.89
C ARG A 265 17.20 -8.65 8.92
N ARG A 266 16.44 -7.62 8.54
CA ARG A 266 15.65 -6.84 9.50
C ARG A 266 14.48 -7.66 10.07
N MET A 267 13.73 -8.35 9.23
CA MET A 267 12.60 -9.18 9.68
C MET A 267 13.07 -10.33 10.60
N PRO A 268 14.06 -11.18 10.25
CA PRO A 268 14.52 -12.22 11.17
C PRO A 268 15.08 -11.68 12.49
N ALA A 269 15.79 -10.55 12.46
CA ALA A 269 16.26 -9.88 13.67
C ALA A 269 15.07 -9.42 14.54
N ALA A 270 14.05 -8.80 13.93
CA ALA A 270 12.84 -8.37 14.62
C ALA A 270 12.04 -9.57 15.18
N ILE A 271 11.93 -10.69 14.45
CA ILE A 271 11.28 -11.90 14.96
C ILE A 271 12.02 -12.41 16.20
N SER A 272 13.35 -12.45 16.17
CA SER A 272 14.15 -12.91 17.30
C SER A 272 14.08 -11.97 18.51
N GLU A 273 14.02 -10.66 18.30
CA GLU A 273 14.01 -9.65 19.36
C GLU A 273 12.61 -9.43 19.95
N LEU A 274 11.61 -9.35 19.08
CA LEU A 274 10.24 -8.98 19.44
C LEU A 274 9.37 -10.19 19.72
N GLN A 275 9.75 -11.40 19.30
CA GLN A 275 8.98 -12.63 19.50
C GLN A 275 7.48 -12.45 19.15
N PRO A 276 7.14 -12.07 17.90
CA PRO A 276 5.76 -11.85 17.51
C PRO A 276 4.97 -13.16 17.51
N ASP A 277 3.69 -13.06 17.84
CA ASP A 277 2.74 -14.18 17.76
C ASP A 277 2.29 -14.41 16.32
N VAL A 278 2.08 -13.29 15.61
CA VAL A 278 1.61 -13.26 14.22
C VAL A 278 2.56 -12.43 13.39
N VAL A 279 2.98 -12.97 12.25
CA VAL A 279 3.67 -12.20 11.19
C VAL A 279 2.70 -11.98 10.03
N VAL A 280 2.41 -10.73 9.72
CA VAL A 280 1.50 -10.33 8.64
C VAL A 280 2.33 -9.91 7.42
N LEU A 281 2.16 -10.61 6.30
CA LEU A 281 2.90 -10.40 5.06
C LEU A 281 2.01 -9.74 4.01
N MET A 282 2.47 -8.62 3.44
CA MET A 282 1.77 -7.93 2.38
C MET A 282 2.74 -7.19 1.45
N VAL A 283 2.67 -7.47 0.16
CA VAL A 283 3.33 -6.69 -0.91
C VAL A 283 2.37 -6.61 -2.09
N THR A 284 2.35 -5.49 -2.79
CA THR A 284 1.38 -5.24 -3.86
C THR A 284 2.06 -5.21 -5.22
N MET A 285 2.59 -4.06 -5.62
CA MET A 285 2.99 -3.82 -7.01
C MET A 285 4.27 -4.56 -7.42
N SER A 286 5.27 -4.66 -6.55
CA SER A 286 6.59 -5.13 -6.97
C SER A 286 6.61 -6.61 -7.35
N ASP A 287 5.75 -7.43 -6.75
CA ASP A 287 5.72 -8.88 -7.00
C ASP A 287 4.91 -9.26 -8.24
N VAL A 288 4.30 -8.29 -8.91
CA VAL A 288 3.64 -8.43 -10.22
C VAL A 288 4.35 -7.67 -11.34
N ALA A 289 5.50 -7.07 -11.05
CA ALA A 289 6.39 -6.50 -12.06
C ALA A 289 7.04 -7.62 -12.90
N ASN A 290 7.29 -7.36 -14.18
CA ASN A 290 8.03 -8.26 -15.05
C ASN A 290 9.44 -8.48 -14.50
N ARG A 291 9.92 -9.72 -14.61
CA ARG A 291 11.19 -10.17 -14.03
C ARG A 291 12.05 -10.89 -15.04
N GLN A 292 13.36 -10.79 -14.85
CA GLN A 292 14.32 -11.54 -15.64
C GLN A 292 15.27 -12.31 -14.73
N TRP A 293 15.29 -13.63 -14.87
CA TRP A 293 16.21 -14.51 -14.11
C TRP A 293 17.52 -14.78 -14.86
N SER A 294 17.51 -14.71 -16.19
CA SER A 294 18.72 -14.86 -17.00
C SER A 294 18.60 -14.15 -18.34
N ALA A 295 19.74 -13.82 -18.95
CA ALA A 295 19.78 -13.22 -20.28
C ALA A 295 19.14 -14.12 -21.35
N ASP A 296 19.34 -15.44 -21.27
CA ASP A 296 18.86 -16.41 -22.26
C ASP A 296 17.33 -16.61 -22.19
N GLU A 297 16.75 -16.53 -20.99
CA GLU A 297 15.31 -16.69 -20.80
C GLU A 297 14.52 -15.44 -21.22
N GLY A 298 15.15 -14.27 -21.11
CA GLY A 298 14.48 -12.99 -21.31
C GLY A 298 13.50 -12.65 -20.17
N PRO A 299 12.78 -11.54 -20.31
CA PRO A 299 11.83 -11.07 -19.31
C PRO A 299 10.55 -11.91 -19.33
N LEU A 300 10.05 -12.24 -18.14
CA LEU A 300 8.79 -12.93 -17.91
C LEU A 300 7.79 -12.00 -17.23
N SER A 301 6.55 -12.01 -17.73
CA SER A 301 5.42 -11.39 -17.05
C SER A 301 4.79 -12.34 -16.03
N PRO A 302 3.97 -11.85 -15.09
CA PRO A 302 3.20 -12.70 -14.17
C PRO A 302 2.32 -13.75 -14.85
N PHE A 303 1.95 -13.54 -16.11
CA PHE A 303 1.14 -14.50 -16.88
C PHE A 303 1.92 -15.73 -17.37
N ASP A 304 3.25 -15.74 -17.27
CA ASP A 304 4.07 -16.90 -17.65
C ASP A 304 4.05 -17.95 -16.53
N PRO A 305 3.73 -19.22 -16.79
CA PRO A 305 3.70 -20.27 -15.75
C PRO A 305 5.00 -20.42 -14.97
N ARG A 306 6.16 -20.15 -15.59
CA ARG A 306 7.47 -20.20 -14.92
C ARG A 306 7.63 -19.07 -13.91
N TYR A 307 7.04 -17.90 -14.19
CA TYR A 307 6.98 -16.81 -13.24
C TYR A 307 6.17 -17.23 -12.01
N VAL A 308 4.96 -17.76 -12.25
CA VAL A 308 4.03 -18.21 -11.19
C VAL A 308 4.67 -19.26 -10.29
N GLU A 309 5.34 -20.26 -10.88
CA GLU A 309 6.05 -21.31 -10.13
C GLU A 309 7.14 -20.72 -9.21
N ARG A 310 7.91 -19.75 -9.71
CA ARG A 310 8.99 -19.09 -8.95
C ARG A 310 8.47 -18.15 -7.88
N LEU A 311 7.38 -17.42 -8.15
CA LEU A 311 6.71 -16.59 -7.16
C LEU A 311 6.18 -17.46 -6.00
N ALA A 312 5.47 -18.55 -6.33
CA ALA A 312 4.98 -19.50 -5.34
C ALA A 312 6.14 -20.16 -4.55
N GLY A 313 7.28 -20.42 -5.21
CA GLY A 313 8.50 -20.89 -4.56
C GLY A 313 9.06 -19.90 -3.55
N ALA A 314 9.17 -18.63 -3.92
CA ALA A 314 9.66 -17.57 -3.03
C ALA A 314 8.73 -17.35 -1.82
N TYR A 315 7.41 -17.40 -2.02
CA TYR A 315 6.44 -17.26 -0.93
C TYR A 315 6.48 -18.44 0.04
N ARG A 316 6.65 -19.67 -0.47
CA ARG A 316 6.86 -20.85 0.38
C ARG A 316 8.15 -20.75 1.19
N GLU A 317 9.27 -20.40 0.54
CA GLU A 317 10.56 -20.23 1.23
C GLU A 317 10.48 -19.17 2.34
N LEU A 318 9.83 -18.05 2.07
CA LEU A 318 9.59 -16.98 3.04
C LEU A 318 8.75 -17.49 4.23
N THR A 319 7.64 -18.16 3.93
CA THR A 319 6.71 -18.71 4.93
C THR A 319 7.41 -19.75 5.81
N ASP A 320 8.12 -20.69 5.20
CA ASP A 320 8.90 -21.73 5.89
C ASP A 320 9.96 -21.13 6.81
N GLY A 321 10.66 -20.06 6.35
CA GLY A 321 11.66 -19.35 7.14
C GLY A 321 11.08 -18.69 8.40
N ILE A 322 9.88 -18.11 8.29
CA ILE A 322 9.18 -17.48 9.41
C ILE A 322 8.68 -18.55 10.40
N LEU A 323 8.02 -19.60 9.92
CA LEU A 323 7.55 -20.71 10.76
C LEU A 323 8.71 -21.43 11.46
N GLY A 324 9.84 -21.59 10.76
CA GLY A 324 11.07 -22.17 11.31
C GLY A 324 11.73 -21.31 12.40
N SER A 325 11.39 -20.03 12.48
CA SER A 325 11.82 -19.11 13.55
C SER A 325 10.93 -19.20 14.81
N GLY A 326 9.91 -20.07 14.80
CA GLY A 326 9.05 -20.34 15.95
C GLY A 326 7.84 -19.42 16.09
N VAL A 327 7.52 -18.62 15.07
CA VAL A 327 6.31 -17.80 15.03
C VAL A 327 5.07 -18.69 15.06
N GLY A 328 4.07 -18.29 15.85
CA GLY A 328 2.82 -19.03 16.02
C GLY A 328 2.02 -19.11 14.73
N GLU A 329 1.79 -17.95 14.11
CA GLU A 329 0.98 -17.81 12.90
C GLU A 329 1.62 -16.88 11.86
N VAL A 330 1.47 -17.24 10.58
CA VAL A 330 1.81 -16.39 9.42
C VAL A 330 0.52 -16.04 8.68
N VAL A 331 0.26 -14.76 8.53
CA VAL A 331 -0.91 -14.25 7.81
C VAL A 331 -0.46 -13.65 6.49
N TRP A 332 -0.89 -14.24 5.38
CA TRP A 332 -0.75 -13.61 4.07
C TRP A 332 -1.95 -12.73 3.77
N VAL A 333 -1.72 -11.44 3.51
CA VAL A 333 -2.77 -10.52 3.07
C VAL A 333 -2.81 -10.52 1.55
N VAL A 334 -3.98 -10.80 0.97
CA VAL A 334 -4.25 -10.50 -0.44
C VAL A 334 -4.45 -9.00 -0.57
N PRO A 335 -3.53 -8.27 -1.22
CA PRO A 335 -3.57 -6.82 -1.26
C PRO A 335 -4.71 -6.30 -2.15
N PRO A 336 -5.24 -5.10 -1.88
CA PRO A 336 -6.19 -4.45 -2.80
C PRO A 336 -5.57 -4.23 -4.17
N THR A 337 -6.32 -4.56 -5.22
CA THR A 337 -5.94 -4.24 -6.60
C THR A 337 -5.91 -2.71 -6.76
N PRO A 338 -4.80 -2.10 -7.22
CA PRO A 338 -4.74 -0.67 -7.48
C PRO A 338 -5.83 -0.20 -8.46
N VAL A 339 -6.52 0.89 -8.14
CA VAL A 339 -7.51 1.53 -9.03
C VAL A 339 -6.81 2.13 -10.25
N HIS A 340 -5.68 2.79 -10.00
CA HIS A 340 -4.78 3.29 -11.01
C HIS A 340 -3.36 3.40 -10.44
N LEU A 341 -2.37 3.27 -11.32
CA LEU A 341 -0.94 3.36 -11.04
C LEU A 341 -0.26 4.28 -12.05
N TRP A 342 0.58 5.18 -11.54
CA TRP A 342 1.24 6.22 -12.32
C TRP A 342 2.63 5.82 -12.84
N LEU A 343 3.12 4.61 -12.54
CA LEU A 343 4.45 4.15 -12.95
C LEU A 343 4.48 3.69 -14.41
N GLU A 344 3.95 2.50 -14.69
CA GLU A 344 3.98 1.87 -16.01
C GLU A 344 2.57 1.45 -16.43
N PRO A 345 2.20 1.56 -17.73
CA PRO A 345 0.84 1.26 -18.18
C PRO A 345 0.41 -0.18 -17.90
N ASP A 346 1.32 -1.15 -18.01
CA ASP A 346 1.03 -2.57 -17.78
C ASP A 346 0.72 -2.88 -16.31
N MET A 347 1.23 -2.06 -15.37
CA MET A 347 0.94 -2.18 -13.95
C MET A 347 -0.51 -1.82 -13.57
N ASN A 348 -1.30 -1.30 -14.51
CA ASN A 348 -2.74 -1.08 -14.36
C ASN A 348 -3.58 -2.29 -14.81
N GLU A 349 -2.96 -3.38 -15.28
CA GLU A 349 -3.67 -4.60 -15.68
C GLU A 349 -4.11 -5.39 -14.43
N ALA A 350 -5.39 -5.34 -14.09
CA ALA A 350 -5.96 -6.02 -12.91
C ALA A 350 -5.63 -7.53 -12.85
N ASP A 351 -5.59 -8.21 -14.02
CA ASP A 351 -5.28 -9.63 -14.12
C ASP A 351 -3.88 -9.98 -13.57
N ARG A 352 -2.94 -9.03 -13.53
CA ARG A 352 -1.61 -9.25 -12.91
C ARG A 352 -1.72 -9.48 -11.41
N TYR A 353 -2.53 -8.69 -10.74
CA TYR A 353 -2.79 -8.80 -9.30
C TYR A 353 -3.57 -10.08 -9.02
N ALA A 354 -4.54 -10.44 -9.87
CA ALA A 354 -5.26 -11.70 -9.75
C ALA A 354 -4.33 -12.94 -9.74
N VAL A 355 -3.23 -12.92 -10.52
CA VAL A 355 -2.20 -13.98 -10.45
C VAL A 355 -1.56 -14.03 -9.07
N GLN A 356 -1.12 -12.89 -8.52
CA GLN A 356 -0.52 -12.84 -7.19
C GLN A 356 -1.50 -13.29 -6.11
N HIS A 357 -2.76 -12.84 -6.18
CA HIS A 357 -3.83 -13.20 -5.24
C HIS A 357 -4.03 -14.72 -5.24
N GLN A 358 -4.03 -15.34 -6.42
CA GLN A 358 -4.14 -16.80 -6.52
C GLN A 358 -2.92 -17.51 -5.94
N VAL A 359 -1.70 -17.03 -6.23
CA VAL A 359 -0.47 -17.61 -5.67
C VAL A 359 -0.45 -17.53 -4.14
N ILE A 360 -0.89 -16.42 -3.56
CA ILE A 360 -1.03 -16.28 -2.10
C ILE A 360 -1.94 -17.38 -1.54
N ARG A 361 -3.14 -17.53 -2.11
CA ARG A 361 -4.13 -18.53 -1.66
C ARG A 361 -3.60 -19.96 -1.84
N ASP A 362 -2.98 -20.26 -2.99
CA ASP A 362 -2.44 -21.57 -3.29
C ASP A 362 -1.30 -21.95 -2.34
N VAL A 363 -0.38 -21.02 -2.08
CA VAL A 363 0.73 -21.23 -1.13
C VAL A 363 0.19 -21.50 0.27
N ALA A 364 -0.69 -20.64 0.78
CA ALA A 364 -1.26 -20.81 2.11
C ALA A 364 -2.04 -22.13 2.26
N SER A 365 -2.73 -22.59 1.20
CA SER A 365 -3.46 -23.87 1.21
C SER A 365 -2.58 -25.12 1.42
N GLY A 366 -1.26 -24.98 1.25
CA GLY A 366 -0.28 -26.05 1.46
C GLY A 366 0.15 -26.24 2.92
N TYR A 367 -0.31 -25.39 3.83
CA TYR A 367 0.09 -25.38 5.25
C TYR A 367 -1.07 -25.81 6.16
N ASP A 368 -0.75 -26.07 7.42
CA ASP A 368 -1.73 -26.28 8.48
C ASP A 368 -2.34 -24.93 8.94
N ASP A 369 -3.11 -24.96 10.03
CA ASP A 369 -3.82 -23.79 10.54
C ASP A 369 -2.89 -22.63 11.00
N ARG A 370 -1.57 -22.84 11.00
CA ARG A 370 -0.56 -21.81 11.31
C ARG A 370 -0.29 -20.84 10.17
N VAL A 371 -0.83 -21.08 8.97
CA VAL A 371 -0.76 -20.12 7.86
C VAL A 371 -2.17 -19.80 7.38
N SER A 372 -2.52 -18.53 7.40
CA SER A 372 -3.87 -18.08 7.03
C SER A 372 -3.83 -16.97 5.98
N VAL A 373 -4.95 -16.80 5.29
CA VAL A 373 -5.13 -15.75 4.28
C VAL A 373 -6.18 -14.75 4.76
N VAL A 374 -5.83 -13.47 4.68
CA VAL A 374 -6.77 -12.36 4.83
C VAL A 374 -6.98 -11.71 3.47
N ASP A 375 -8.21 -11.78 2.96
CA ASP A 375 -8.54 -11.25 1.63
C ASP A 375 -9.01 -9.79 1.73
N LEU A 376 -8.05 -8.86 1.76
CA LEU A 376 -8.34 -7.45 1.92
C LEU A 376 -8.98 -6.84 0.65
N ASP A 377 -8.57 -7.31 -0.53
CA ASP A 377 -9.18 -6.96 -1.82
C ASP A 377 -10.68 -7.29 -1.82
N ALA A 378 -11.03 -8.54 -1.52
CA ALA A 378 -12.43 -8.97 -1.47
C ALA A 378 -13.22 -8.24 -0.39
N TRP A 379 -12.61 -7.94 0.76
CA TRP A 379 -13.27 -7.20 1.83
C TRP A 379 -13.61 -5.76 1.41
N LEU A 380 -12.66 -5.04 0.77
CA LEU A 380 -12.92 -3.68 0.28
C LEU A 380 -14.04 -3.65 -0.76
N THR A 381 -14.05 -4.59 -1.70
CA THR A 381 -15.14 -4.71 -2.68
C THR A 381 -16.48 -5.01 -2.00
N ALA A 382 -16.51 -5.95 -1.05
CA ALA A 382 -17.74 -6.29 -0.33
C ALA A 382 -18.27 -5.13 0.52
N ALA A 383 -17.38 -4.30 1.08
CA ALA A 383 -17.72 -3.10 1.83
C ALA A 383 -18.08 -1.89 0.94
N GLY A 384 -17.87 -1.98 -0.39
CA GLY A 384 -18.12 -0.91 -1.34
C GLY A 384 -17.09 0.21 -1.27
N HIS A 385 -15.84 -0.14 -0.97
CA HIS A 385 -14.71 0.78 -0.77
C HIS A 385 -13.60 0.62 -1.82
N ASP A 386 -13.73 -0.34 -2.73
CA ASP A 386 -12.75 -0.64 -3.78
C ASP A 386 -12.54 0.53 -4.75
N ASP A 387 -13.62 1.14 -5.21
CA ASP A 387 -13.62 2.30 -6.13
C ASP A 387 -13.83 3.65 -5.42
N ASP A 388 -13.85 3.68 -4.07
CA ASP A 388 -14.04 4.91 -3.31
C ASP A 388 -12.73 5.73 -3.26
N PRO A 389 -12.66 6.92 -3.89
CA PRO A 389 -11.45 7.74 -3.90
C PRO A 389 -11.07 8.28 -2.52
N TRP A 390 -11.97 8.23 -1.54
CA TRP A 390 -11.62 8.59 -0.16
C TRP A 390 -10.84 7.49 0.55
N TRP A 391 -11.01 6.24 0.13
CA TRP A 391 -10.30 5.12 0.74
C TRP A 391 -8.86 5.05 0.28
N ARG A 392 -8.65 5.26 -1.02
CA ARG A 392 -7.33 5.27 -1.65
C ARG A 392 -7.21 6.43 -2.64
N THR A 393 -6.85 7.61 -2.14
CA THR A 393 -6.86 8.85 -2.93
C THR A 393 -5.89 8.84 -4.11
N ASP A 394 -4.76 8.15 -3.98
CA ASP A 394 -3.82 7.92 -5.08
C ASP A 394 -4.14 6.65 -5.88
N GLY A 395 -5.20 5.92 -5.52
CA GLY A 395 -5.58 4.65 -6.14
C GLY A 395 -4.81 3.44 -5.65
N VAL A 396 -3.87 3.58 -4.70
CA VAL A 396 -2.98 2.51 -4.23
C VAL A 396 -3.03 2.39 -2.70
N HIS A 397 -2.70 3.46 -1.99
CA HIS A 397 -2.50 3.45 -0.54
C HIS A 397 -3.77 3.82 0.20
N LEU A 398 -4.03 3.15 1.34
CA LEU A 398 -5.09 3.56 2.25
C LEU A 398 -4.75 4.94 2.83
N THR A 399 -5.77 5.79 3.02
CA THR A 399 -5.61 6.96 3.88
C THR A 399 -5.51 6.54 5.34
N ASP A 400 -4.93 7.37 6.21
CA ASP A 400 -4.83 7.08 7.65
C ASP A 400 -6.20 6.76 8.27
N ALA A 401 -7.23 7.52 7.89
CA ALA A 401 -8.60 7.32 8.35
C ALA A 401 -9.18 5.97 7.87
N SER A 402 -8.89 5.58 6.64
CA SER A 402 -9.32 4.30 6.07
C SER A 402 -8.56 3.11 6.66
N GLY A 403 -7.26 3.28 6.93
CA GLY A 403 -6.45 2.29 7.64
C GLY A 403 -6.98 2.05 9.06
N ALA A 404 -7.29 3.11 9.81
CA ALA A 404 -7.89 3.00 11.14
C ALA A 404 -9.27 2.34 11.09
N ALA A 405 -10.13 2.72 10.13
CA ALA A 405 -11.44 2.10 9.95
C ALA A 405 -11.35 0.61 9.58
N LEU A 406 -10.41 0.24 8.72
CA LEU A 406 -10.12 -1.15 8.37
C LEU A 406 -9.68 -1.96 9.60
N ALA A 407 -8.77 -1.41 10.40
CA ALA A 407 -8.28 -2.05 11.61
C ALA A 407 -9.40 -2.29 12.63
N GLU A 408 -10.21 -1.27 12.88
CA GLU A 408 -11.34 -1.33 13.82
C GLU A 408 -12.42 -2.34 13.38
N GLN A 409 -12.83 -2.29 12.11
CA GLN A 409 -14.00 -3.04 11.63
C GLN A 409 -13.68 -4.49 11.25
N TYR A 410 -12.42 -4.79 10.94
CA TYR A 410 -12.07 -6.06 10.33
C TYR A 410 -10.73 -6.61 10.82
N LEU A 411 -9.62 -5.91 10.53
CA LEU A 411 -8.31 -6.53 10.59
C LEU A 411 -7.81 -6.76 12.03
N GLY A 412 -7.99 -5.77 12.92
CA GLY A 412 -7.54 -5.87 14.31
C GLY A 412 -8.19 -7.03 15.08
N PRO A 413 -9.53 -7.08 15.19
CA PRO A 413 -10.23 -8.17 15.85
C PRO A 413 -9.97 -9.54 15.21
N LEU A 414 -9.81 -9.59 13.88
CA LEU A 414 -9.50 -10.83 13.17
C LEU A 414 -8.12 -11.37 13.55
N LEU A 415 -7.09 -10.53 13.54
CA LEU A 415 -5.72 -10.93 13.87
C LEU A 415 -5.59 -11.33 15.34
N VAL A 416 -6.28 -10.65 16.26
CA VAL A 416 -6.30 -11.07 17.68
C VAL A 416 -6.92 -12.45 17.82
N ARG A 417 -8.10 -12.67 17.23
CA ARG A 417 -8.81 -13.95 17.31
C ARG A 417 -7.94 -15.09 16.80
N ARG A 418 -7.32 -14.89 15.63
CA ARG A 418 -6.43 -15.84 14.97
C ARG A 418 -5.26 -16.25 15.87
N ALA A 419 -4.58 -15.27 16.46
CA ALA A 419 -3.47 -15.52 17.39
C ALA A 419 -3.88 -16.29 18.66
N THR A 420 -5.14 -16.15 19.10
CA THR A 420 -5.63 -16.75 20.36
C THR A 420 -6.34 -18.09 20.19
N GLU A 421 -6.90 -18.35 19.01
CA GLU A 421 -7.70 -19.55 18.73
C GLU A 421 -6.95 -20.58 17.85
N GLY A 422 -5.83 -20.18 17.24
CA GLY A 422 -5.02 -20.97 16.30
C GLY A 422 -4.08 -22.00 16.91
#